data_AF-A0A2J8A581-F1
#
_entry.id   AF-A0A2J8A581-F1
#
_cell.length_a   1.000
_cell.length_b   1.000
_cell.length_c   1.000
_cell.angle_alpha   90.00
_cell.angle_beta   90.00
_cell.angle_gamma   90.00
#
_symmetry.space_group_name_H-M   'P 1'
#
loop_
_entity.id
_entity.type
_entity.pdbx_description
1 polymer ?
#
loop_
_entity_poly.entity_id
_entity_poly.type
_entity_poly.pdbx_seq_one_letter_code
_entity_poly.pdbx_strand_id
1 'polypeptide(L)'
;GIEEVKTCGSTAAGAELRHHVLAVQLGLALAAPAVLAAGVGDVWLVGGASNSGGAVLRRFFSDARLAELTPRLDPSRPTGLGYYPLPAPGERFPLADAALQPRLTPRPDDDAVFFQGILEGIADIEAAAYGRLAEMGASPLKEVLTAGGGAANPKWTQIRQQLLGVPVRAAAQGEACYGAALLARQGARQAAAAAAAAAAE
;
A
#
# COMPACT_ATOMS: atom_id res chain seq x y z
N GLY A 1 -9.68 -3.15 21.75
CA GLY A 1 -10.07 -3.42 20.36
C GLY A 1 -9.79 -2.19 19.51
N ILE A 2 -8.55 -2.04 19.05
CA ILE A 2 -8.22 -1.09 17.98
C ILE A 2 -8.02 -1.96 16.74
N GLU A 3 -9.07 -2.12 15.94
CA GLU A 3 -9.07 -2.94 14.71
C GLU A 3 -8.86 -2.11 13.43
N GLU A 4 -8.53 -0.81 13.54
CA GLU A 4 -8.31 0.03 12.35
C GLU A 4 -6.82 0.25 12.07
N VAL A 5 -6.34 -0.36 10.99
CA VAL A 5 -4.99 -0.17 10.46
C VAL A 5 -5.04 0.72 9.21
N LYS A 6 -4.47 1.92 9.28
CA LYS A 6 -4.49 2.95 8.21
C LYS A 6 -3.16 3.05 7.46
N THR A 7 -3.22 3.26 6.15
CA THR A 7 -2.10 3.73 5.32
C THR A 7 -2.17 5.27 5.23
N CYS A 8 -1.07 5.95 5.53
CA CYS A 8 -0.96 7.42 5.43
C CYS A 8 -0.19 7.77 4.16
N GLY A 9 -0.86 8.40 3.18
CA GLY A 9 -0.20 9.01 2.03
C GLY A 9 0.34 10.39 2.43
N SER A 10 1.60 10.68 2.12
CA SER A 10 2.17 12.01 2.35
C SER A 10 1.52 13.02 1.39
N THR A 11 0.66 13.90 1.91
CA THR A 11 0.25 15.12 1.21
C THR A 11 1.29 16.22 1.41
N ALA A 12 2.21 16.35 0.46
CA ALA A 12 2.91 17.60 0.17
C ALA A 12 2.95 17.75 -1.36
N ALA A 13 2.32 18.80 -1.86
CA ALA A 13 2.27 19.28 -3.25
C ALA A 13 3.11 18.49 -4.28
N GLY A 14 2.46 17.58 -5.02
CA GLY A 14 3.07 16.79 -6.09
C GLY A 14 2.56 15.36 -6.06
N ALA A 15 1.64 15.01 -6.97
CA ALA A 15 1.01 13.69 -7.03
C ALA A 15 2.01 12.58 -7.42
N GLU A 16 2.76 12.05 -6.45
CA GLU A 16 3.51 10.81 -6.58
C GLU A 16 2.77 9.69 -5.82
N LEU A 17 2.14 8.78 -6.57
CA LEU A 17 1.57 7.54 -6.06
C LEU A 17 2.71 6.61 -5.62
N ARG A 18 3.20 6.79 -4.38
CA ARG A 18 4.04 5.83 -3.68
C ARG A 18 3.14 4.86 -2.93
N HIS A 19 3.23 3.57 -3.24
CA HIS A 19 2.48 2.55 -2.52
C HIS A 19 3.14 2.33 -1.15
N HIS A 20 2.42 2.68 -0.09
CA HIS A 20 2.86 2.51 1.30
C HIS A 20 2.24 1.22 1.85
N VAL A 21 3.07 0.23 2.19
CA VAL A 21 2.62 -1.05 2.78
C VAL A 21 2.43 -0.94 4.31
N LEU A 22 1.40 -1.64 4.77
CA LEU A 22 0.55 -1.55 5.96
C LEU A 22 1.14 -2.14 7.27
N ALA A 23 0.62 -1.65 8.40
CA ALA A 23 1.00 -1.98 9.78
C ALA A 23 0.92 -3.45 10.14
N VAL A 24 1.90 -3.86 10.93
CA VAL A 24 1.93 -5.19 11.48
C VAL A 24 2.47 -5.19 12.90
N GLN A 25 1.70 -5.77 13.81
CA GLN A 25 2.13 -5.99 15.19
C GLN A 25 3.32 -6.96 15.20
N LEU A 26 4.45 -6.50 15.74
CA LEU A 26 5.71 -7.22 15.77
C LEU A 26 6.24 -7.32 17.19
N GLY A 27 6.70 -8.52 17.53
CA GLY A 27 7.67 -8.73 18.59
C GLY A 27 9.08 -8.69 17.96
N LEU A 28 9.88 -7.74 18.43
CA LEU A 28 11.32 -7.58 18.16
C LEU A 28 11.77 -6.99 16.80
N ALA A 29 12.92 -6.33 16.87
CA ALA A 29 13.50 -5.38 15.92
C ALA A 29 13.81 -5.96 14.53
N LEU A 30 13.39 -5.23 13.48
CA LEU A 30 13.71 -5.55 12.10
C LEU A 30 14.95 -4.79 11.61
N ALA A 31 15.99 -5.54 11.24
CA ALA A 31 17.24 -5.03 10.68
C ALA A 31 17.30 -5.22 9.16
N ALA A 32 16.37 -4.60 8.41
CA ALA A 32 16.43 -4.54 6.96
C ALA A 32 16.39 -3.07 6.48
N PRO A 33 17.35 -2.60 5.67
CA PRO A 33 17.50 -1.17 5.34
C PRO A 33 16.32 -0.54 4.56
N ALA A 34 15.37 -1.34 4.08
CA ALA A 34 14.19 -0.88 3.35
C ALA A 34 12.86 -1.03 4.11
N VAL A 35 12.90 -1.48 5.37
CA VAL A 35 11.72 -1.65 6.23
C VAL A 35 11.79 -0.67 7.40
N LEU A 36 10.69 0.03 7.67
CA LEU A 36 10.56 0.96 8.79
C LEU A 36 9.57 0.40 9.81
N ALA A 37 9.83 0.63 11.09
CA ALA A 37 8.96 0.26 12.21
C ALA A 37 8.79 1.43 13.18
N ALA A 38 7.56 1.71 13.60
CA ALA A 38 7.23 2.74 14.59
C ALA A 38 6.23 2.21 15.62
N GLY A 39 6.46 2.47 16.91
CA GLY A 39 5.51 2.11 17.96
C GLY A 39 4.27 3.02 17.94
N VAL A 40 3.08 2.43 18.07
CA VAL A 40 1.79 3.14 18.15
C VAL A 40 0.95 2.49 19.25
N GLY A 41 0.99 3.06 20.46
CA GLY A 41 0.41 2.40 21.64
C GLY A 41 1.11 1.07 21.90
N ASP A 42 0.33 0.00 22.03
CA ASP A 42 0.83 -1.35 22.33
C ASP A 42 1.17 -2.18 21.07
N VAL A 43 1.16 -1.54 19.89
CA VAL A 43 1.44 -2.21 18.60
C VAL A 43 2.59 -1.53 17.86
N TRP A 44 3.12 -2.24 16.86
CA TRP A 44 4.08 -1.69 15.91
C TRP A 44 3.41 -1.47 14.55
N LEU A 45 3.74 -0.33 13.93
CA LEU A 45 3.45 -0.01 12.54
C LEU A 45 4.71 -0.31 11.75
N VAL A 46 4.66 -1.34 10.92
CA VAL A 46 5.79 -1.79 10.10
C VAL A 46 5.42 -1.66 8.64
N GLY A 47 6.36 -1.25 7.80
CA GLY A 47 6.10 -1.06 6.38
C GLY A 47 7.37 -1.01 5.55
N GLY A 48 7.22 -1.27 4.26
CA GLY A 48 8.23 -1.09 3.23
C GLY A 48 7.64 -0.34 2.05
N ALA A 49 8.50 0.18 1.17
CA ALA A 49 8.09 0.90 -0.03
C ALA A 49 8.81 0.35 -1.25
N SER A 50 8.02 -0.11 -2.23
CA SER A 50 8.51 -0.43 -3.57
C SER A 50 8.67 0.84 -4.41
N ASN A 51 9.62 0.82 -5.33
CA ASN A 51 9.77 1.84 -6.37
C ASN A 51 8.70 1.71 -7.47
N SER A 52 7.98 0.59 -7.52
CA SER A 52 6.83 0.38 -8.40
C SER A 52 5.60 1.17 -7.96
N GLY A 53 4.76 1.55 -8.91
CA GLY A 53 3.45 2.11 -8.60
C GLY A 53 2.85 3.01 -9.66
N GLY A 54 2.09 4.00 -9.23
CA GLY A 54 1.37 4.89 -10.16
C GLY A 54 2.29 5.74 -11.03
N ALA A 55 3.52 5.98 -10.60
CA ALA A 55 4.54 6.63 -11.44
C ALA A 55 4.88 5.81 -12.70
N VAL A 56 4.73 4.48 -12.67
CA VAL A 56 4.89 3.63 -13.85
C VAL A 56 3.73 3.81 -14.82
N LEU A 57 2.49 3.81 -14.30
CA LEU A 57 1.29 4.02 -15.12
C LEU A 57 1.32 5.36 -15.86
N ARG A 58 1.76 6.44 -15.18
CA ARG A 58 1.84 7.79 -15.74
C ARG A 58 2.82 7.95 -16.90
N ARG A 59 3.69 6.98 -17.13
CA ARG A 59 4.60 6.97 -18.31
C ARG A 59 3.90 6.52 -19.59
N PHE A 60 2.80 5.79 -19.45
CA PHE A 60 2.09 5.19 -20.57
C PHE A 60 0.71 5.80 -20.78
N PHE A 61 0.08 6.26 -19.71
CA PHE A 61 -1.32 6.69 -19.73
C PHE A 61 -1.54 7.99 -18.96
N SER A 62 -2.40 8.84 -19.51
CA SER A 62 -2.98 9.97 -18.76
C SER A 62 -4.06 9.47 -17.80
N ASP A 63 -4.39 10.26 -16.78
CA ASP A 63 -5.47 9.91 -15.83
C ASP A 63 -6.82 9.71 -16.57
N ALA A 64 -7.10 10.51 -17.62
CA ALA A 64 -8.27 10.34 -18.48
C ALA A 64 -8.26 8.98 -19.21
N ARG A 65 -7.11 8.60 -19.78
CA ARG A 65 -6.96 7.31 -20.46
C ARG A 65 -7.10 6.13 -19.48
N LEU A 66 -6.58 6.25 -18.26
CA LEU A 66 -6.77 5.23 -17.22
C LEU A 66 -8.26 5.08 -16.87
N ALA A 67 -9.01 6.17 -16.78
CA ALA A 67 -10.44 6.13 -16.54
C ALA A 67 -11.21 5.45 -17.69
N GLU A 68 -10.84 5.72 -18.94
CA GLU A 68 -11.41 5.05 -20.13
C GLU A 68 -11.12 3.55 -20.18
N LEU A 69 -9.90 3.13 -19.79
CA LEU A 69 -9.49 1.73 -19.83
C LEU A 69 -10.02 0.91 -18.66
N THR A 70 -10.26 1.53 -17.50
CA THR A 70 -10.68 0.83 -16.27
C THR A 70 -11.93 -0.05 -16.45
N PRO A 71 -13.01 0.38 -17.13
CA PRO A 71 -14.18 -0.47 -17.40
C PRO A 71 -13.88 -1.71 -18.23
N ARG A 72 -12.82 -1.68 -19.04
CA ARG A 72 -12.41 -2.78 -19.94
C ARG A 72 -11.55 -3.84 -19.24
N LEU A 73 -11.11 -3.58 -18.01
CA LEU A 73 -10.36 -4.55 -17.22
C LEU A 73 -11.23 -5.75 -16.84
N ASP A 74 -10.66 -6.95 -16.92
CA ASP A 74 -11.29 -8.20 -16.51
C ASP A 74 -10.43 -8.96 -15.49
N PRO A 75 -10.61 -8.66 -14.19
CA PRO A 75 -9.93 -9.35 -13.09
C PRO A 75 -10.22 -10.86 -13.01
N SER A 76 -11.22 -11.38 -13.73
CA SER A 76 -11.46 -12.83 -13.76
C SER A 76 -10.51 -13.57 -14.70
N ARG A 77 -9.78 -12.83 -15.54
CA ARG A 77 -8.88 -13.36 -16.57
C ARG A 77 -7.49 -12.75 -16.40
N PRO A 78 -6.60 -13.37 -15.60
CA PRO A 78 -5.22 -12.92 -15.46
C PRO A 78 -4.51 -12.82 -16.81
N THR A 79 -3.72 -11.78 -17.01
CA THR A 79 -3.05 -11.55 -18.30
C THR A 79 -1.87 -12.51 -18.53
N GLY A 80 -1.27 -13.02 -17.46
CA GLY A 80 -0.09 -13.89 -17.53
C GLY A 80 1.19 -13.18 -17.99
N LEU A 81 1.19 -11.85 -18.07
CA LEU A 81 2.32 -11.06 -18.58
C LEU A 81 3.53 -11.03 -17.64
N GLY A 82 3.33 -11.33 -16.35
CA GLY A 82 4.40 -11.51 -15.38
C GLY A 82 5.30 -10.27 -15.23
N TYR A 83 4.74 -9.07 -15.36
CA TYR A 83 5.52 -7.83 -15.28
C TYR A 83 6.13 -7.59 -13.91
N TYR A 84 7.26 -6.86 -13.91
CA TYR A 84 7.83 -6.23 -12.74
C TYR A 84 7.93 -4.73 -13.03
N PRO A 85 6.82 -3.99 -12.86
CA PRO A 85 6.69 -2.64 -13.39
C PRO A 85 7.51 -1.66 -12.55
N LEU A 86 8.69 -1.27 -13.03
CA LEU A 86 9.53 -0.26 -12.39
C LEU A 86 9.68 0.99 -13.25
N PRO A 87 9.79 2.17 -12.65
CA PRO A 87 10.09 3.40 -13.38
C PRO A 87 11.57 3.44 -13.82
N ALA A 88 12.49 2.83 -13.09
CA ALA A 88 13.89 2.80 -13.45
C ALA A 88 14.52 1.52 -12.89
N PRO A 89 15.72 1.14 -13.34
CA PRO A 89 16.46 0.08 -12.69
C PRO A 89 16.60 0.33 -11.18
N GLY A 90 16.44 -0.75 -10.42
CA GLY A 90 16.61 -0.77 -8.98
C GLY A 90 15.29 -0.87 -8.20
N GLU A 91 15.26 -1.81 -7.27
CA GLU A 91 14.20 -2.01 -6.29
C GLU A 91 14.76 -2.03 -4.87
N ARG A 92 13.98 -1.46 -3.94
CA ARG A 92 14.35 -1.44 -2.52
C ARG A 92 13.64 -2.51 -1.72
N PHE A 93 12.37 -2.74 -2.05
CA PHE A 93 11.50 -3.66 -1.33
C PHE A 93 10.39 -4.12 -2.29
N PRO A 94 9.95 -5.38 -2.29
CA PRO A 94 10.36 -6.49 -1.41
C PRO A 94 11.69 -7.15 -1.77
N LEU A 95 12.20 -6.91 -2.97
CA LEU A 95 13.48 -7.41 -3.45
C LEU A 95 14.50 -6.28 -3.40
N ALA A 96 15.47 -6.36 -2.48
CA ALA A 96 16.54 -5.38 -2.38
C ALA A 96 17.61 -5.64 -3.45
N ASP A 97 17.37 -5.14 -4.67
CA ASP A 97 18.26 -5.30 -5.80
C ASP A 97 18.35 -3.97 -6.58
N ALA A 98 19.48 -3.28 -6.42
CA ALA A 98 19.74 -1.99 -7.07
C ALA A 98 19.92 -2.09 -8.60
N ALA A 99 20.14 -3.29 -9.15
CA ALA A 99 20.30 -3.53 -10.58
C ALA A 99 19.05 -4.12 -11.25
N LEU A 100 17.98 -4.39 -10.48
CA LEU A 100 16.76 -5.03 -10.98
C LEU A 100 16.16 -4.21 -12.13
N GLN A 101 16.04 -4.82 -13.30
CA GLN A 101 15.53 -4.14 -14.49
C GLN A 101 13.99 -4.10 -14.49
N PRO A 102 13.37 -3.00 -14.98
CA PRO A 102 11.94 -3.00 -15.26
C PRO A 102 11.56 -4.10 -16.25
N ARG A 103 10.52 -4.88 -15.95
CA ARG A 103 9.99 -5.90 -16.85
C ARG A 103 8.57 -5.54 -17.27
N LEU A 104 8.42 -5.01 -18.47
CA LEU A 104 7.14 -4.56 -19.07
C LEU A 104 6.95 -5.13 -20.49
N THR A 105 7.64 -6.23 -20.80
CA THR A 105 7.61 -6.91 -22.10
C THR A 105 7.17 -8.37 -21.94
N PRO A 106 6.46 -8.95 -22.93
CA PRO A 106 6.00 -8.32 -24.17
C PRO A 106 4.86 -7.32 -23.92
N ARG A 107 4.80 -6.20 -24.66
CA ARG A 107 3.65 -5.28 -24.61
C ARG A 107 2.58 -5.77 -25.60
N PRO A 108 1.35 -6.11 -25.16
CA PRO A 108 0.28 -6.47 -26.07
C PRO A 108 -0.25 -5.24 -26.82
N ASP A 109 -0.89 -5.47 -27.98
CA ASP A 109 -1.48 -4.40 -28.80
C ASP A 109 -2.68 -3.73 -28.10
N ASP A 110 -3.40 -4.47 -27.25
CA ASP A 110 -4.51 -3.91 -26.47
C ASP A 110 -4.01 -3.23 -25.19
N ASP A 111 -4.11 -1.90 -25.15
CA ASP A 111 -3.81 -1.07 -23.98
C ASP A 111 -4.54 -1.51 -22.71
N ALA A 112 -5.76 -2.08 -22.80
CA ALA A 112 -6.48 -2.55 -21.63
C ALA A 112 -5.80 -3.79 -21.02
N VAL A 113 -5.29 -4.70 -21.87
CA VAL A 113 -4.52 -5.87 -21.43
C VAL A 113 -3.17 -5.43 -20.89
N PHE A 114 -2.50 -4.46 -21.54
CA PHE A 114 -1.25 -3.90 -21.03
C PHE A 114 -1.44 -3.23 -19.67
N PHE A 115 -2.48 -2.42 -19.52
CA PHE A 115 -2.83 -1.77 -18.26
C PHE A 115 -3.13 -2.80 -17.16
N GLN A 116 -3.93 -3.83 -17.47
CA GLN A 116 -4.19 -4.90 -16.52
C GLN A 116 -2.91 -5.63 -16.09
N GLY A 117 -2.03 -5.96 -17.02
CA GLY A 117 -0.75 -6.61 -16.71
C GLY A 117 0.15 -5.76 -15.80
N ILE A 118 0.14 -4.43 -15.95
CA ILE A 118 0.85 -3.54 -15.02
C ILE A 118 0.21 -3.60 -13.64
N LEU A 119 -1.12 -3.53 -13.55
CA LEU A 119 -1.85 -3.60 -12.27
C LEU A 119 -1.63 -4.93 -11.54
N GLU A 120 -1.62 -6.04 -12.27
CA GLU A 120 -1.29 -7.38 -11.78
C GLU A 120 0.15 -7.42 -11.27
N GLY A 121 1.13 -6.93 -12.03
CA GLY A 121 2.53 -6.88 -11.60
C GLY A 121 2.75 -6.02 -10.35
N ILE A 122 2.05 -4.89 -10.20
CA ILE A 122 2.10 -4.08 -8.96
C ILE A 122 1.49 -4.88 -7.79
N ALA A 123 0.39 -5.59 -8.02
CA ALA A 123 -0.27 -6.40 -6.98
C ALA A 123 0.57 -7.63 -6.58
N ASP A 124 1.31 -8.25 -7.49
CA ASP A 124 2.27 -9.32 -7.19
C ASP A 124 3.41 -8.79 -6.29
N ILE A 125 3.92 -7.59 -6.58
CA ILE A 125 4.91 -6.91 -5.75
C ILE A 125 4.35 -6.63 -4.35
N GLU A 126 3.09 -6.20 -4.24
CA GLU A 126 2.41 -6.00 -2.96
C GLU A 126 2.26 -7.32 -2.17
N ALA A 127 1.87 -8.41 -2.83
CA ALA A 127 1.77 -9.72 -2.18
C ALA A 127 3.14 -10.20 -1.67
N ALA A 128 4.18 -10.06 -2.48
CA ALA A 128 5.55 -10.37 -2.08
C ALA A 128 6.04 -9.49 -0.92
N ALA A 129 5.64 -8.21 -0.88
CA ALA A 129 5.90 -7.30 0.23
C ALA A 129 5.28 -7.78 1.55
N TYR A 130 4.00 -8.16 1.55
CA TYR A 130 3.37 -8.71 2.75
C TYR A 130 3.99 -10.04 3.18
N GLY A 131 4.28 -10.93 2.22
CA GLY A 131 4.99 -12.19 2.50
C GLY A 131 6.35 -11.93 3.16
N ARG A 132 7.10 -10.97 2.63
CA ARG A 132 8.42 -10.59 3.18
C ARG A 132 8.33 -10.01 4.58
N LEU A 133 7.30 -9.21 4.87
CA LEU A 133 7.05 -8.74 6.24
C LEU A 133 6.71 -9.92 7.18
N ALA A 134 5.88 -10.87 6.74
CA ALA A 134 5.54 -12.03 7.56
C ALA A 134 6.77 -12.89 7.89
N GLU A 135 7.65 -13.15 6.92
CA GLU A 135 8.95 -13.82 7.13
C GLU A 135 9.84 -13.10 8.14
N MET A 136 9.66 -11.79 8.23
CA MET A 136 10.36 -10.88 9.13
C MET A 136 9.74 -10.83 10.55
N GLY A 137 8.74 -11.65 10.84
CA GLY A 137 8.08 -11.75 12.16
C GLY A 137 6.82 -10.91 12.30
N ALA A 138 6.36 -10.31 11.20
CA ALA A 138 5.12 -9.57 11.15
C ALA A 138 3.91 -10.51 11.31
N SER A 139 2.96 -10.17 12.18
CA SER A 139 1.65 -10.81 12.29
C SER A 139 1.00 -11.07 10.91
N PRO A 140 0.28 -12.19 10.74
CA PRO A 140 -0.38 -12.52 9.47
C PRO A 140 -1.31 -11.40 8.98
N LEU A 141 -1.28 -11.15 7.67
CA LEU A 141 -2.17 -10.18 7.02
C LEU A 141 -3.63 -10.64 7.17
N LYS A 142 -4.51 -9.74 7.61
CA LYS A 142 -5.95 -10.01 7.78
C LYS A 142 -6.83 -9.23 6.81
N GLU A 143 -6.41 -8.04 6.45
CA GLU A 143 -7.12 -7.15 5.54
C GLU A 143 -6.19 -6.05 5.04
N VAL A 144 -6.57 -5.39 3.94
CA VAL A 144 -5.85 -4.23 3.41
C VAL A 144 -6.80 -3.05 3.20
N LEU A 145 -6.45 -1.91 3.83
CA LEU A 145 -7.07 -0.62 3.56
C LEU A 145 -6.21 0.18 2.57
N THR A 146 -6.86 0.66 1.52
CA THR A 146 -6.19 1.30 0.37
C THR A 146 -6.41 2.80 0.40
N ALA A 147 -5.32 3.56 0.31
CA ALA A 147 -5.34 5.01 0.15
C ALA A 147 -4.67 5.42 -1.18
N GLY A 148 -4.78 6.69 -1.54
CA GLY A 148 -4.25 7.24 -2.79
C GLY A 148 -5.12 6.97 -4.01
N GLY A 149 -4.72 7.51 -5.16
CA GLY A 149 -5.51 7.49 -6.40
C GLY A 149 -5.88 6.09 -6.92
N GLY A 150 -5.08 5.07 -6.62
CA GLY A 150 -5.40 3.68 -6.98
C GLY A 150 -6.59 3.09 -6.20
N ALA A 151 -6.94 3.65 -5.03
CA ALA A 151 -8.07 3.20 -4.23
C ALA A 151 -9.43 3.39 -4.93
N ALA A 152 -9.51 4.32 -5.90
CA ALA A 152 -10.71 4.56 -6.69
C ALA A 152 -10.95 3.52 -7.80
N ASN A 153 -10.01 2.59 -8.03
CA ASN A 153 -10.13 1.58 -9.07
C ASN A 153 -10.70 0.26 -8.49
N PRO A 154 -12.00 -0.05 -8.71
CA PRO A 154 -12.63 -1.25 -8.16
C PRO A 154 -12.11 -2.54 -8.80
N LYS A 155 -11.72 -2.49 -10.09
CA LYS A 155 -11.16 -3.64 -10.81
C LYS A 155 -9.79 -4.00 -10.24
N TRP A 156 -8.97 -3.00 -9.94
CA TRP A 156 -7.68 -3.23 -9.30
C TRP A 156 -7.81 -3.72 -7.85
N THR A 157 -8.80 -3.20 -7.11
CA THR A 157 -9.14 -3.72 -5.78
C THR A 157 -9.46 -5.22 -5.84
N GLN A 158 -10.22 -5.66 -6.85
CA GLN A 158 -10.53 -7.08 -7.06
C GLN A 158 -9.27 -7.92 -7.36
N ILE A 159 -8.39 -7.45 -8.27
CA ILE A 159 -7.11 -8.13 -8.59
C ILE A 159 -6.28 -8.34 -7.32
N ARG A 160 -6.11 -7.27 -6.52
CA ARG A 160 -5.35 -7.33 -5.27
C ARG A 160 -5.99 -8.27 -4.26
N GLN A 161 -7.31 -8.25 -4.12
CA GLN A 161 -8.03 -9.16 -3.22
C GLN A 161 -7.83 -10.64 -3.62
N GLN A 162 -7.85 -10.95 -4.92
CA GLN A 162 -7.61 -12.31 -5.41
C GLN A 162 -6.18 -12.79 -5.11
N LEU A 163 -5.18 -11.93 -5.31
CA LEU A 163 -3.77 -12.26 -5.07
C LEU A 163 -3.41 -12.35 -3.59
N LEU A 164 -3.93 -11.45 -2.77
CA LEU A 164 -3.61 -11.37 -1.34
C LEU A 164 -4.41 -12.38 -0.50
N GLY A 165 -5.55 -12.86 -0.99
CA GLY A 165 -6.40 -13.81 -0.26
C GLY A 165 -7.08 -13.22 0.99
N VAL A 166 -7.07 -11.90 1.15
CA VAL A 166 -7.70 -11.17 2.26
C VAL A 166 -8.59 -10.04 1.72
N PRO A 167 -9.58 -9.56 2.49
CA PRO A 167 -10.39 -8.42 2.08
C PRO A 167 -9.54 -7.18 1.76
N VAL A 168 -9.81 -6.55 0.62
CA VAL A 168 -9.17 -5.28 0.21
C VAL A 168 -10.26 -4.25 -0.01
N ARG A 169 -10.15 -3.09 0.65
CA ARG A 169 -11.12 -2.01 0.51
C ARG A 169 -10.47 -0.63 0.57
N ALA A 170 -11.18 0.38 0.09
CA ALA A 170 -10.75 1.76 0.26
C ALA A 170 -10.79 2.16 1.74
N ALA A 171 -9.79 2.89 2.20
CA ALA A 171 -9.81 3.49 3.53
C ALA A 171 -10.92 4.57 3.57
N ALA A 172 -11.69 4.59 4.65
CA ALA A 172 -12.74 5.62 4.82
C ALA A 172 -12.14 7.04 4.84
N GLN A 173 -10.91 7.18 5.34
CA GLN A 173 -10.18 8.45 5.45
C GLN A 173 -8.71 8.20 5.10
N GLY A 174 -8.22 8.81 4.02
CA GLY A 174 -6.83 8.67 3.55
C GLY A 174 -5.93 9.85 3.88
N GLU A 175 -6.49 10.95 4.39
CA GLU A 175 -5.76 12.19 4.62
C GLU A 175 -4.93 12.17 5.92
N ALA A 176 -3.68 12.60 5.83
CA ALA A 176 -2.78 12.67 6.99
C ALA A 176 -3.32 13.59 8.09
N CYS A 177 -3.97 14.70 7.72
CA CYS A 177 -4.56 15.65 8.66
C CYS A 177 -5.66 15.02 9.53
N TYR A 178 -6.42 14.05 8.99
CA TYR A 178 -7.41 13.31 9.76
C TYR A 178 -6.74 12.47 10.85
N GLY A 179 -5.62 11.81 10.54
CA GLY A 179 -4.81 11.08 11.51
C GLY A 179 -4.28 11.98 12.64
N ALA A 180 -3.78 13.16 12.29
CA ALA A 180 -3.32 14.14 13.28
C ALA A 180 -4.45 14.62 14.21
N ALA A 181 -5.66 14.85 13.66
CA ALA A 181 -6.83 15.21 14.46
C ALA A 181 -7.23 14.10 15.45
N LEU A 182 -7.11 12.83 15.05
CA LEU A 182 -7.36 11.69 15.94
C LEU A 182 -6.34 11.63 17.10
N LEU A 183 -5.05 11.88 16.81
CA LEU A 183 -4.01 11.94 17.83
C LEU A 183 -4.28 13.07 18.83
N ALA A 184 -4.63 14.26 18.35
CA ALA A 184 -4.99 15.39 19.21
C ALA A 184 -6.19 15.07 20.12
N ARG A 185 -7.25 14.47 19.55
CA ARG A 185 -8.44 14.06 20.32
C ARG A 185 -8.10 13.01 21.38
N GLN A 186 -7.22 12.06 21.07
CA GLN A 186 -6.80 11.03 22.02
C GLN A 186 -5.97 11.64 23.17
N GLY A 187 -5.03 12.52 22.86
CA GLY A 187 -4.23 13.23 23.88
C GLY A 187 -5.10 14.06 24.81
N ALA A 188 -6.11 14.77 24.28
CA ALA A 188 -7.06 15.53 25.09
C ALA A 188 -7.86 14.64 26.06
N ARG A 189 -8.30 13.45 25.62
CA ARG A 189 -9.02 12.48 26.46
C ARG A 189 -8.13 11.93 27.59
N GLN A 190 -6.87 11.61 27.28
CA GLN A 190 -5.92 11.11 28.27
C GLN A 190 -5.62 12.17 29.33
N ALA A 191 -5.43 13.42 28.92
CA ALA A 191 -5.24 14.54 29.85
C ALA A 191 -6.46 14.74 30.76
N ALA A 192 -7.68 14.71 30.22
CA ALA A 192 -8.91 14.83 31.00
C ALA A 192 -9.08 13.67 32.00
N ALA A 193 -8.79 12.43 31.59
CA ALA A 193 -8.85 11.27 32.46
C ALA A 193 -7.83 11.34 33.61
N ALA A 194 -6.59 11.77 33.31
CA ALA A 194 -5.55 11.95 34.33
C ALA A 194 -5.93 13.04 35.36
N ALA A 195 -6.50 14.17 34.89
CA ALA A 195 -6.96 15.23 35.78
C ALA A 195 -8.12 14.79 36.69
N ALA A 196 -9.06 13.99 36.15
CA ALA A 196 -10.16 13.44 36.94
C ALA A 196 -9.69 12.44 38.00
N ALA A 197 -8.69 11.60 37.68
CA ALA A 197 -8.10 10.67 38.64
C ALA A 197 -7.37 11.40 39.77
N ALA A 198 -6.60 12.44 39.45
CA ALA A 198 -5.89 13.26 40.43
C ALA A 198 -6.83 14.08 41.35
N ALA A 199 -8.06 14.35 40.92
CA ALA A 199 -9.07 15.02 41.74
C ALA A 199 -9.89 14.06 42.63
N ALA A 200 -9.71 12.75 42.46
CA ALA A 200 -10.38 11.71 43.23
C ALA A 200 -9.49 11.10 44.34
N GLU A 201 -8.21 11.47 44.39
CA GLU A 201 -7.27 11.24 45.51
C GLU A 201 -7.27 12.43 46.47
#